data_AF-A0A392PB27-F1
#
_entry.id   AF-A0A392PB27-F1
#
_cell.length_a   1.000
_cell.length_b   1.000
_cell.length_c   1.000
_cell.angle_alpha   90.00
_cell.angle_beta   90.00
_cell.angle_gamma   90.00
#
_symmetry.space_group_name_H-M   'P 1'
#
loop_
_entity.id
_entity.type
_entity.pdbx_description
1 polymer ?
#
loop_
_entity_poly.entity_id
_entity_poly.type
_entity_poly.pdbx_seq_one_letter_code
_entity_poly.pdbx_strand_id
1 'polypeptide(L)'
;MRLINTFYALSFFFLSIILLPSPTPTFSCDESKWNSWLISTYNVTLILTVDSNGCGNFTGVQDAIDAVPDSNSNATLIILNSGTYREKVKVNATKINLVMQGQGYLNTFIEWNDNGNLTGTFNSYSFGVFASNFTAYNISFKA
;
A
#
# COMPACT_ATOMS: atom_id res chain seq x y z
N MET A 1 21.21 54.46 -66.11
CA MET A 1 21.69 54.27 -64.72
C MET A 1 20.66 54.82 -63.75
N ARG A 2 19.77 53.97 -63.21
CA ARG A 2 19.15 54.12 -61.87
C ARG A 2 18.22 52.94 -61.59
N LEU A 3 18.24 52.54 -60.32
CA LEU A 3 17.96 51.22 -59.75
C LEU A 3 16.47 50.88 -59.68
N ILE A 4 16.20 49.58 -59.82
CA ILE A 4 14.95 48.90 -59.43
C ILE A 4 15.06 48.65 -57.92
N ASN A 5 14.08 49.08 -57.13
CA ASN A 5 13.92 48.64 -55.73
C ASN A 5 12.47 48.21 -55.52
N THR A 6 12.24 46.90 -55.68
CA THR A 6 11.02 46.22 -55.24
C THR A 6 11.39 45.45 -53.99
N PHE A 7 10.98 45.95 -52.81
CA PHE A 7 11.16 45.25 -51.54
C PHE A 7 10.04 44.22 -51.38
N TYR A 8 10.34 42.92 -51.50
CA TYR A 8 9.46 41.84 -51.08
C TYR A 8 9.77 41.50 -49.61
N ALA A 9 8.78 41.66 -48.73
CA ALA A 9 8.87 41.24 -47.33
C ALA A 9 8.67 39.71 -47.24
N LEU A 10 9.72 38.99 -46.86
CA LEU A 10 9.63 37.56 -46.53
C LEU A 10 9.03 37.39 -45.13
N SER A 11 7.75 37.01 -45.09
CA SER A 11 7.09 36.52 -43.88
C SER A 11 7.54 35.07 -43.63
N PHE A 12 8.39 34.86 -42.61
CA PHE A 12 8.71 33.54 -42.09
C PHE A 12 7.64 33.13 -41.08
N PHE A 13 6.63 32.38 -41.51
CA PHE A 13 5.80 31.59 -40.61
C PHE A 13 6.63 30.41 -40.11
N PHE A 14 7.29 30.57 -38.96
CA PHE A 14 7.79 29.40 -38.21
C PHE A 14 6.57 28.63 -37.71
N LEU A 15 6.31 27.47 -38.32
CA LEU A 15 5.36 26.50 -37.82
C LEU A 15 5.93 25.93 -36.51
N SER A 16 5.53 26.50 -35.38
CA SER A 16 5.83 25.95 -34.07
C SER A 16 5.12 24.60 -33.95
N ILE A 17 5.87 23.51 -34.09
CA ILE A 17 5.41 22.18 -33.70
C ILE A 17 5.22 22.24 -32.19
N ILE A 18 3.97 22.36 -31.75
CA ILE A 18 3.61 22.26 -30.33
C ILE A 18 3.87 20.80 -29.96
N LEU A 19 4.97 20.53 -29.26
CA LEU A 19 5.17 19.26 -28.57
C LEU A 19 4.08 19.16 -27.50
N LEU A 20 2.98 18.46 -27.80
CA LEU A 20 2.05 18.04 -26.77
C LEU A 20 2.84 17.16 -25.79
N PRO A 21 2.83 17.46 -24.48
CA PRO A 21 3.46 16.58 -23.51
C PRO A 21 2.83 15.19 -23.68
N SER A 22 3.66 14.17 -23.88
CA SER A 22 3.19 12.78 -23.93
C SER A 22 2.35 12.51 -22.67
N PRO A 23 1.19 11.83 -22.78
CA PRO A 23 0.44 11.46 -21.59
C PRO A 23 1.37 10.66 -20.68
N THR A 24 1.73 11.24 -19.54
CA THR A 24 2.47 10.52 -18.52
C THR A 24 1.60 9.34 -18.10
N PRO A 25 2.16 8.12 -17.96
CA PRO A 25 1.40 7.03 -17.38
C PRO A 25 1.06 7.42 -15.94
N THR A 26 -0.17 7.89 -15.74
CA THR A 26 -0.68 8.24 -14.43
C THR A 26 -0.89 6.93 -13.69
N PHE A 27 0.00 6.64 -12.74
CA PHE A 27 -0.21 5.55 -11.80
C PHE A 27 -1.45 5.89 -10.96
N SER A 28 -2.59 5.30 -11.33
CA SER A 28 -3.87 5.53 -10.67
C SER A 28 -4.11 4.44 -9.64
N CYS A 29 -4.33 4.86 -8.39
CA CYS A 29 -4.71 3.96 -7.31
C CYS A 29 -6.19 3.61 -7.44
N ASP A 30 -6.49 2.31 -7.49
CA ASP A 30 -7.87 1.82 -7.38
C ASP A 30 -8.28 1.79 -5.91
N GLU A 31 -9.04 2.80 -5.49
CA GLU A 31 -9.57 2.92 -4.12
C GLU A 31 -10.68 1.90 -3.81
N SER A 32 -11.32 1.33 -4.83
CA SER A 32 -12.47 0.43 -4.63
C SER A 32 -12.07 -0.88 -3.93
N LYS A 33 -10.80 -1.26 -4.01
CA LYS A 33 -10.23 -2.45 -3.37
C LYS A 33 -10.23 -2.40 -1.84
N TRP A 34 -10.44 -1.22 -1.24
CA TRP A 34 -10.50 -1.03 0.21
C TRP A 34 -11.89 -1.21 0.80
N ASN A 35 -12.91 -1.45 -0.03
CA ASN A 35 -14.26 -1.75 0.46
C ASN A 35 -14.28 -3.11 1.16
N SER A 36 -14.81 -3.15 2.39
CA SER A 36 -14.85 -4.38 3.18
C SER A 36 -16.14 -4.52 3.98
N TRP A 37 -16.71 -5.72 3.95
CA TRP A 37 -17.85 -6.12 4.79
C TRP A 37 -17.47 -6.27 6.28
N LEU A 38 -16.17 -6.32 6.60
CA LEU A 38 -15.70 -6.39 7.97
C LEU A 38 -15.94 -5.08 8.73
N ILE A 39 -16.03 -3.95 8.01
CA ILE A 39 -16.27 -2.63 8.60
C ILE A 39 -17.55 -2.64 9.45
N SER A 40 -18.66 -3.14 8.89
CA SER A 40 -19.93 -3.28 9.60
C SER A 40 -19.92 -4.43 10.61
N THR A 41 -19.25 -5.54 10.27
CA THR A 41 -19.23 -6.75 11.12
C THR A 41 -18.57 -6.49 12.47
N TYR A 42 -17.49 -5.72 12.47
CA TYR A 42 -16.69 -5.42 13.66
C TYR A 42 -16.95 -4.03 14.25
N ASN A 43 -17.89 -3.25 13.68
CA ASN A 43 -18.11 -1.84 14.03
C ASN A 43 -16.78 -1.04 14.03
N VAL A 44 -16.02 -1.18 12.94
CA VAL A 44 -14.68 -0.62 12.80
C VAL A 44 -14.73 0.91 12.84
N THR A 45 -13.85 1.52 13.64
CA THR A 45 -13.74 2.99 13.74
C THR A 45 -12.52 3.56 13.05
N LEU A 46 -11.51 2.72 12.75
CA LEU A 46 -10.29 3.11 12.07
C LEU A 46 -9.95 2.08 10.99
N ILE A 47 -9.70 2.55 9.77
CA ILE A 47 -9.27 1.74 8.65
C ILE A 47 -7.89 2.22 8.22
N LEU A 48 -6.93 1.31 8.19
CA LEU A 48 -5.58 1.53 7.67
C LEU A 48 -5.38 0.64 6.45
N THR A 49 -4.73 1.16 5.42
CA THR A 49 -4.49 0.44 4.17
C THR A 49 -3.00 0.25 3.92
N VAL A 50 -2.62 -0.91 3.40
CA VAL A 50 -1.22 -1.27 3.14
C VAL A 50 -1.06 -1.69 1.69
N ASP A 51 -0.18 -1.01 0.97
CA ASP A 51 0.16 -1.33 -0.42
C ASP A 51 1.65 -1.11 -0.67
N SER A 52 2.37 -2.16 -1.03
CA SER A 52 3.81 -2.08 -1.33
C SER A 52 4.13 -1.13 -2.49
N ASN A 53 3.14 -0.81 -3.34
CA ASN A 53 3.29 0.12 -4.45
C ASN A 53 2.90 1.57 -4.11
N GLY A 54 2.53 1.85 -2.85
CA GLY A 54 2.30 3.22 -2.37
C GLY A 54 0.87 3.77 -2.56
N CYS A 55 -0.11 2.95 -2.94
CA CYS A 55 -1.52 3.34 -3.00
C CYS A 55 -2.30 3.13 -1.69
N GLY A 56 -1.62 2.81 -0.60
CA GLY A 56 -2.20 2.68 0.74
C GLY A 56 -1.66 3.75 1.68
N ASN A 57 -2.18 3.79 2.91
CA ASN A 57 -1.64 4.66 3.97
C ASN A 57 -0.21 4.28 4.35
N PHE A 58 0.14 2.99 4.21
CA PHE A 58 1.46 2.44 4.50
C PHE A 58 1.94 1.55 3.34
N THR A 59 3.25 1.40 3.23
CA THR A 59 3.87 0.43 2.31
C THR A 59 4.25 -0.89 3.00
N GLY A 60 4.44 -0.86 4.33
CA GLY A 60 4.75 -2.01 5.18
C GLY A 60 3.63 -2.36 6.16
N VAL A 61 3.53 -3.62 6.53
CA VAL A 61 2.53 -4.15 7.48
C VAL A 61 2.90 -3.78 8.91
N GLN A 62 4.19 -3.82 9.28
CA GLN A 62 4.59 -3.45 10.65
C GLN A 62 4.27 -1.99 10.94
N ASP A 63 4.53 -1.08 10.00
CA ASP A 63 4.22 0.36 10.16
C ASP A 63 2.72 0.59 10.38
N ALA A 64 1.87 -0.13 9.65
CA ALA A 64 0.43 -0.06 9.82
C ALA A 64 -0.03 -0.58 11.19
N ILE A 65 0.58 -1.65 11.69
CA ILE A 65 0.30 -2.19 13.03
C ILE A 65 0.77 -1.21 14.12
N ASP A 66 1.92 -0.58 13.95
CA ASP A 66 2.46 0.37 14.92
C ASP A 66 1.60 1.63 15.03
N ALA A 67 0.96 2.03 13.93
CA ALA A 67 0.00 3.13 13.87
C ALA A 67 -1.36 2.83 14.53
N VAL A 68 -1.68 1.57 14.85
CA VAL A 68 -2.91 1.21 15.57
C VAL A 68 -2.85 1.79 16.99
N PRO A 69 -3.88 2.51 17.48
CA PRO A 69 -3.89 3.02 18.85
C PRO A 69 -3.82 1.90 19.90
N ASP A 70 -3.04 2.12 20.95
CA ASP A 70 -2.92 1.15 22.05
C ASP A 70 -4.19 1.07 22.89
N SER A 71 -4.55 -0.14 23.32
CA SER A 71 -5.64 -0.45 24.26
C SER A 71 -7.00 0.12 23.83
N ASN A 72 -7.26 0.19 22.53
CA ASN A 72 -8.49 0.73 21.97
C ASN A 72 -9.66 -0.25 22.15
N SER A 73 -10.76 0.21 22.75
CA SER A 73 -11.98 -0.59 22.86
C SER A 73 -12.66 -0.83 21.51
N ASN A 74 -12.41 0.05 20.53
CA ASN A 74 -12.98 -0.05 19.19
C ASN A 74 -12.07 -0.84 18.25
N ALA A 75 -12.67 -1.53 17.29
CA ALA A 75 -11.93 -2.33 16.32
C ALA A 75 -11.19 -1.44 15.31
N THR A 76 -9.95 -1.82 14.99
CA THR A 76 -9.18 -1.27 13.87
C THR A 76 -9.06 -2.32 12.78
N LEU A 77 -9.32 -1.94 11.52
CA LEU A 77 -9.17 -2.81 10.36
C LEU A 77 -7.94 -2.39 9.57
N ILE A 78 -7.01 -3.32 9.34
CA ILE A 78 -5.92 -3.16 8.39
C ILE A 78 -6.26 -3.96 7.13
N ILE A 79 -6.32 -3.29 5.98
CA ILE A 79 -6.55 -3.92 4.68
C ILE A 79 -5.24 -3.92 3.88
N LEU A 80 -4.77 -5.10 3.50
CA LEU A 80 -3.56 -5.30 2.73
C LEU A 80 -3.94 -5.51 1.26
N ASN A 81 -3.22 -4.85 0.36
CA ASN A 81 -3.31 -5.15 -1.06
C ASN A 81 -2.77 -6.56 -1.37
N SER A 82 -3.03 -7.05 -2.58
CA SER A 82 -2.33 -8.25 -3.07
C SER A 82 -0.83 -7.99 -3.17
N GLY A 83 -0.04 -8.94 -2.71
CA GLY A 83 1.41 -8.84 -2.69
C GLY A 83 2.06 -9.79 -1.69
N THR A 84 3.39 -9.83 -1.75
CA THR A 84 4.22 -10.54 -0.77
C THR A 84 4.98 -9.52 0.07
N TYR A 85 4.59 -9.43 1.33
CA TYR A 85 5.19 -8.58 2.34
C TYR A 85 6.29 -9.36 3.06
N ARG A 86 7.55 -9.06 2.72
CA ARG A 86 8.74 -9.74 3.25
C ARG A 86 9.26 -9.03 4.51
N GLU A 87 8.55 -9.21 5.62
CA GLU A 87 8.87 -8.53 6.88
C GLU A 87 8.52 -9.40 8.08
N LYS A 88 9.30 -9.24 9.16
CA LYS A 88 8.98 -9.87 10.44
C LYS A 88 7.98 -9.01 11.18
N VAL A 89 6.76 -9.52 11.36
CA VAL A 89 5.67 -8.75 11.95
C VAL A 89 5.41 -9.19 13.38
N LYS A 90 5.21 -8.21 14.25
CA LYS A 90 4.81 -8.41 15.64
C LYS A 90 3.61 -7.53 15.98
N VAL A 91 2.49 -8.17 16.29
CA VAL A 91 1.33 -7.51 16.90
C VAL A 91 1.52 -7.50 18.41
N ASN A 92 1.94 -6.35 18.95
CA ASN A 92 2.16 -6.18 20.38
C ASN A 92 0.87 -6.36 21.20
N ALA A 93 0.99 -6.78 22.46
CA ALA A 93 -0.15 -7.07 23.33
C ALA A 93 -1.11 -5.89 23.55
N THR A 94 -0.63 -4.65 23.37
CA THR A 94 -1.42 -3.42 23.47
C THR A 94 -2.35 -3.21 22.27
N LYS A 95 -2.10 -3.86 21.13
CA LYS A 95 -2.87 -3.68 19.88
C LYS A 95 -4.15 -4.55 19.87
N ILE A 96 -5.00 -4.38 20.88
CA ILE A 96 -6.23 -5.18 21.06
C ILE A 96 -7.29 -4.87 19.99
N ASN A 97 -8.19 -5.81 19.74
CA ASN A 97 -9.31 -5.65 18.78
C ASN A 97 -8.85 -5.33 17.34
N LEU A 98 -7.70 -5.86 16.93
CA LEU A 98 -7.15 -5.67 15.60
C LEU A 98 -7.70 -6.71 14.62
N VAL A 99 -8.25 -6.24 13.51
CA VAL A 99 -8.71 -7.07 12.39
C VAL A 99 -7.80 -6.82 11.19
N MET A 100 -7.35 -7.87 10.52
CA MET A 100 -6.56 -7.79 9.29
C MET A 100 -7.28 -8.49 8.14
N GLN A 101 -7.19 -7.91 6.94
CA GLN A 101 -7.78 -8.48 5.73
C GLN A 101 -6.82 -8.34 4.55
N GLY A 102 -6.56 -9.44 3.83
CA GLY A 102 -5.91 -9.41 2.52
C GLY A 102 -6.88 -9.45 1.34
N GLN A 103 -6.35 -9.34 0.12
CA GLN A 103 -7.09 -9.46 -1.16
C GLN A 103 -7.22 -10.93 -1.63
N GLY A 104 -7.07 -11.89 -0.72
CA GLY A 104 -7.20 -13.32 -0.98
C GLY A 104 -6.03 -14.10 -0.41
N TYR A 105 -6.31 -15.28 0.15
CA TYR A 105 -5.28 -16.12 0.78
C TYR A 105 -4.21 -16.63 -0.22
N LEU A 106 -4.50 -16.62 -1.52
CA LEU A 106 -3.54 -16.94 -2.59
C LEU A 106 -2.82 -15.70 -3.16
N ASN A 107 -3.21 -14.49 -2.74
CA ASN A 107 -2.75 -13.23 -3.34
C ASN A 107 -2.02 -12.33 -2.33
N THR A 108 -2.29 -12.49 -1.03
CA THR A 108 -1.68 -11.69 0.03
C THR A 108 -0.90 -12.58 0.97
N PHE A 109 0.41 -12.37 1.04
CA PHE A 109 1.34 -13.16 1.84
C PHE A 109 2.14 -12.26 2.77
N ILE A 110 2.26 -12.64 4.03
CA ILE A 110 3.30 -12.12 4.93
C ILE A 110 4.30 -13.24 5.17
N GLU A 111 5.57 -12.97 4.91
CA GLU A 111 6.62 -13.97 5.04
C GLU A 111 7.92 -13.38 5.55
N TRP A 112 8.62 -14.18 6.35
CA TRP A 112 9.94 -13.82 6.85
C TRP A 112 10.75 -15.07 7.04
N ASN A 113 11.98 -15.06 6.55
CA ASN A 113 12.89 -16.20 6.66
C ASN A 113 13.81 -15.99 7.86
N ASP A 114 13.42 -16.55 9.00
CA ASP A 114 14.25 -16.58 10.20
C ASP A 114 14.86 -17.98 10.42
N ASN A 115 16.11 -18.04 10.85
CA ASN A 115 16.77 -19.31 11.11
C ASN A 115 16.54 -19.71 12.58
N GLY A 116 15.57 -20.60 12.81
CA GLY A 116 15.22 -21.10 14.14
C GLY A 116 16.37 -21.75 14.92
N ASN A 117 17.45 -22.19 14.26
CA ASN A 117 18.64 -22.70 14.94
C ASN A 117 19.48 -21.58 15.59
N LEU A 118 19.40 -20.35 15.07
CA LEU A 118 20.15 -19.20 15.57
C LEU A 118 19.30 -18.34 16.53
N THR A 119 18.01 -18.19 16.24
CA THR A 119 17.12 -17.29 16.99
C THR A 119 16.26 -18.01 18.04
N GLY A 120 16.21 -19.34 17.97
CA GLY A 120 15.36 -20.19 18.80
C GLY A 120 13.91 -20.23 18.28
N THR A 121 13.22 -21.35 18.51
CA THR A 121 11.86 -21.62 17.98
C THR A 121 10.85 -20.52 18.28
N PHE A 122 10.92 -19.92 19.48
CA PHE A 122 10.00 -18.86 19.86
C PHE A 122 10.19 -17.58 19.04
N ASN A 123 11.42 -17.28 18.59
CA ASN A 123 11.70 -16.05 17.86
C ASN A 123 11.66 -16.24 16.35
N SER A 124 11.55 -17.47 15.83
CA SER A 124 11.55 -17.73 14.39
C SER A 124 10.19 -17.54 13.72
N TYR A 125 9.27 -16.79 14.33
CA TYR A 125 8.00 -16.44 13.69
C TYR A 125 8.22 -15.43 12.56
N SER A 126 7.42 -15.55 11.50
CA SER A 126 7.24 -14.48 10.53
C SER A 126 6.16 -13.49 10.97
N PHE A 127 5.12 -13.98 11.64
CA PHE A 127 4.02 -13.17 12.16
C PHE A 127 3.67 -13.61 13.58
N GLY A 128 3.99 -12.77 14.57
CA GLY A 128 3.77 -13.04 15.98
C GLY A 128 2.62 -12.21 16.54
N VAL A 129 1.58 -12.86 17.07
CA VAL A 129 0.41 -12.19 17.67
C VAL A 129 0.43 -12.33 19.18
N PHE A 130 0.52 -11.20 19.87
CA PHE A 130 0.47 -11.12 21.33
C PHE A 130 -0.77 -10.37 21.84
N ALA A 131 -1.55 -9.76 20.94
CA ALA A 131 -2.77 -9.03 21.25
C ALA A 131 -3.98 -9.95 21.48
N SER A 132 -4.91 -9.50 22.32
CA SER A 132 -6.23 -10.11 22.46
C SER A 132 -7.18 -9.70 21.33
N ASN A 133 -8.12 -10.58 20.99
CA ASN A 133 -9.15 -10.37 19.96
C ASN A 133 -8.61 -10.04 18.56
N PHE A 134 -7.42 -10.55 18.22
CA PHE A 134 -6.89 -10.45 16.87
C PHE A 134 -7.68 -11.37 15.91
N THR A 135 -8.04 -10.86 14.73
CA THR A 135 -8.64 -11.67 13.66
C THR A 135 -7.98 -11.38 12.31
N ALA A 136 -7.79 -12.41 11.48
CA ALA A 136 -7.24 -12.26 10.13
C ALA A 136 -8.12 -12.97 9.08
N TYR A 137 -8.33 -12.31 7.93
CA TYR A 137 -9.12 -12.80 6.81
C TYR A 137 -8.34 -12.74 5.50
N ASN A 138 -8.53 -13.73 4.62
CA ASN A 138 -8.04 -13.69 3.23
C ASN A 138 -6.55 -13.34 3.09
N ILE A 139 -5.73 -13.88 3.99
CA ILE A 139 -4.28 -13.65 4.06
C ILE A 139 -3.58 -14.96 4.42
N SER A 140 -2.37 -15.14 3.91
CA SER A 140 -1.51 -16.28 4.23
C SER A 140 -0.24 -15.84 4.93
N PHE A 141 0.21 -16.64 5.90
CA PHE A 141 1.47 -16.45 6.61
C PHE A 141 2.43 -17.57 6.25
N LYS A 142 3.68 -17.24 5.92
CA LYS A 142 4.73 -18.23 5.61
C LYS A 142 5.94 -17.99 6.49
N ALA A 143 6.59 -19.08 6.90
CA ALA A 143 7.88 -19.08 7.58
C ALA A 143 9.00 -19.35 6.56
#